data_AF-A0ABD5DXF3-F1
#
_entry.id   AF-A0ABD5DXF3-F1
#
_cell.length_a   1.000
_cell.length_b   1.000
_cell.length_c   1.000
_cell.angle_alpha   90.00
_cell.angle_beta   90.00
_cell.angle_gamma   90.00
#
_symmetry.space_group_name_H-M   'P 1'
#
loop_
_entity.id
_entity.type
_entity.pdbx_description
1 polymer ?
#
loop_
_entity_poly.entity_id
_entity_poly.type
_entity_poly.pdbx_seq_one_letter_code
_entity_poly.pdbx_strand_id
1 'polypeptide(L)'
;LGVGKAPGGLPLSTRALQQGLHQEEKGTFADQLAQLDNWLSLTEPGGEESLRATPIPPRRADGFLLGASLESAELAARIDWNFV
;
A
#
# COMPACT_ATOMS: atom_id res chain seq x y z
N LEU A 1 -8.57 -3.20 -3.90
CA LEU A 1 -7.34 -2.45 -4.24
C LEU A 1 -6.24 -3.46 -4.55
N GLY A 2 -5.63 -3.39 -5.73
CA GLY A 2 -4.50 -4.26 -6.12
C GLY A 2 -3.17 -3.52 -6.04
N VAL A 3 -2.18 -4.08 -5.34
CA VAL A 3 -0.83 -3.49 -5.18
C VAL A 3 0.21 -4.56 -5.48
N GLY A 4 1.25 -4.25 -6.24
CA GLY A 4 2.36 -5.17 -6.53
C GLY A 4 3.72 -4.53 -6.28
N LYS A 5 4.75 -5.37 -6.07
CA LYS A 5 6.13 -4.93 -5.84
C LYS A 5 6.78 -4.34 -7.08
N ALA A 6 6.40 -4.82 -8.26
CA ALA A 6 6.94 -4.33 -9.53
C ALA A 6 6.35 -2.94 -9.86
N PRO A 7 7.15 -2.03 -10.44
CA PRO A 7 6.65 -0.76 -10.94
C PRO A 7 5.55 -1.00 -11.98
N GLY A 8 4.32 -0.59 -11.65
CA GLY A 8 3.22 -0.59 -12.61
C GLY A 8 3.40 0.52 -13.66
N GLY A 9 2.66 0.40 -14.77
CA GLY A 9 2.61 1.42 -15.83
C GLY A 9 3.76 1.37 -16.84
N LEU A 10 3.84 2.40 -17.68
CA LEU A 10 4.87 2.50 -18.72
C LEU A 10 6.22 2.91 -18.10
N PRO A 11 7.35 2.32 -18.52
CA PRO A 11 8.66 2.56 -17.90
C PRO A 11 9.08 4.03 -17.79
N LEU A 12 8.70 4.85 -18.77
CA LEU A 12 9.02 6.28 -18.78
C LEU A 12 8.22 7.06 -17.74
N SER A 13 6.92 6.77 -17.60
CA SER A 13 6.05 7.40 -16.62
C SER A 13 6.49 7.06 -15.20
N THR A 14 6.83 5.80 -14.95
CA THR A 14 7.31 5.39 -13.63
C THR A 14 8.63 6.06 -13.28
N ARG A 15 9.57 6.15 -14.24
CA ARG A 15 10.82 6.88 -14.00
C ARG A 15 10.58 8.36 -13.70
N ALA A 16 9.68 9.02 -14.43
CA ALA A 16 9.35 10.43 -14.20
C ALA A 16 8.76 10.65 -12.79
N LEU A 17 7.86 9.78 -12.34
CA LEU A 17 7.26 9.85 -10.99
C LEU A 17 8.25 9.52 -9.86
N GLN A 18 9.39 8.91 -10.15
CA GLN A 18 10.45 8.69 -9.16
C GLN A 18 11.46 9.84 -9.08
N GLN A 19 11.38 10.85 -9.96
CA GLN A 19 12.28 12.01 -9.88
C GLN A 19 11.99 12.85 -8.63
N GLY A 20 13.04 13.17 -7.87
CA GLY A 20 12.94 13.98 -6.66
C GLY A 20 12.51 13.22 -5.40
N LEU A 21 12.32 11.91 -5.47
CA LEU A 21 12.10 11.07 -4.28
C LEU A 21 13.43 10.65 -3.65
N HIS A 22 13.54 10.78 -2.33
CA HIS A 22 14.64 10.24 -1.55
C HIS A 22 14.43 8.73 -1.37
N GLN A 23 15.04 7.92 -2.24
CA GLN A 23 14.84 6.47 -2.23
C GLN A 23 15.28 5.80 -0.92
N GLU A 24 16.19 6.44 -0.20
CA GLU A 24 16.66 6.00 1.12
C GLU A 24 15.58 6.15 2.20
N GLU A 25 14.70 7.16 2.06
CA GLU A 25 13.60 7.43 3.00
C GLU A 25 12.34 6.61 2.66
N LYS A 26 12.27 6.04 1.46
CA LYS A 26 11.10 5.31 0.95
C LYS A 26 10.81 4.02 1.74
N GLY A 27 11.81 3.45 2.43
CA GLY A 27 11.69 2.21 3.18
C GLY A 27 11.47 0.98 2.29
N THR A 28 11.23 -0.18 2.91
CA THR A 28 10.98 -1.42 2.17
C THR A 28 9.56 -1.44 1.58
N PHE A 29 9.33 -2.31 0.61
CA PHE A 29 7.98 -2.52 0.07
C PHE A 29 7.01 -3.03 1.16
N ALA A 30 7.49 -3.87 2.08
CA ALA A 30 6.69 -4.37 3.19
C ALA A 30 6.26 -3.23 4.13
N ASP A 31 7.17 -2.30 4.44
CA ASP A 31 6.87 -1.13 5.28
C ASP A 31 5.83 -0.23 4.61
N GLN A 32 5.99 0.05 3.31
CA GLN A 32 5.04 0.84 2.53
C GLN A 32 3.66 0.19 2.48
N LEU A 33 3.60 -1.13 2.29
CA LEU A 33 2.34 -1.85 2.26
C LEU A 33 1.65 -1.86 3.63
N ALA A 34 2.40 -2.05 4.71
CA ALA A 34 1.87 -1.99 6.07
C ALA A 34 1.36 -0.58 6.43
N GLN A 35 2.06 0.47 5.99
CA GLN A 35 1.62 1.85 6.17
C GLN A 35 0.31 2.13 5.42
N LEU A 36 0.21 1.66 4.17
CA LEU A 36 -1.02 1.74 3.39
C LEU A 36 -2.17 0.99 4.05
N ASP A 37 -1.93 -0.24 4.51
CA ASP A 37 -2.91 -1.04 5.21
C ASP A 37 -3.45 -0.32 6.45
N ASN A 38 -2.56 0.27 7.25
CA ASN A 38 -2.93 1.06 8.41
C ASN A 38 -3.83 2.24 8.03
N TRP A 39 -3.48 3.02 7.00
CA TRP A 39 -4.33 4.14 6.55
C TRP A 39 -5.72 3.70 6.08
N LEU A 40 -5.82 2.55 5.42
CA LEU A 40 -7.10 1.97 4.98
C LEU A 40 -7.90 1.37 6.14
N SER A 41 -7.25 1.06 7.27
CA SER A 41 -7.85 0.51 8.49
C SER A 41 -8.47 1.58 9.40
N LEU A 42 -8.18 2.87 9.20
CA LEU A 42 -8.63 3.97 10.05
C LEU A 42 -10.11 4.34 9.81
N THR A 43 -11.02 3.37 9.99
CA THR A 43 -12.47 3.53 9.80
C THR A 43 -13.18 4.21 10.96
N GLU A 44 -12.58 4.27 12.16
CA GLU A 44 -13.19 4.92 13.34
C GLU A 44 -12.71 6.37 13.52
N PRO A 45 -13.59 7.28 14.02
CA PRO A 45 -13.21 8.66 14.34
C PRO A 45 -12.30 8.73 15.58
N GLY A 46 -11.04 8.35 15.44
CA GLY A 46 -9.92 8.89 16.24
C GLY A 46 -9.93 10.42 16.39
N GLY A 47 -9.25 10.90 17.43
CA GLY A 47 -9.32 12.27 17.94
C GLY A 47 -8.97 13.38 16.94
N GLU A 48 -9.27 14.62 17.33
CA GLU A 48 -9.26 15.83 16.48
C GLU A 48 -7.93 16.12 15.75
N GLU A 49 -6.80 15.54 16.17
CA GLU A 49 -5.48 15.69 15.54
C GLU A 49 -5.06 14.54 14.60
N SER A 50 -5.95 13.59 14.28
CA SER A 50 -5.61 12.45 13.42
C SER A 50 -5.73 12.77 11.92
N LEU A 51 -4.65 12.57 11.16
CA LEU A 51 -4.66 12.66 9.68
C LEU A 51 -5.52 11.55 9.08
N ARG A 52 -6.39 11.90 8.12
CA ARG A 52 -7.30 10.95 7.45
C ARG A 52 -7.37 11.15 5.94
N ALA A 53 -7.50 10.04 5.23
CA ALA A 53 -7.99 10.04 3.85
C ALA A 53 -9.51 10.17 3.86
N THR A 54 -10.04 11.28 3.35
CA THR A 54 -11.49 11.52 3.23
C THR A 54 -11.92 11.50 1.76
N PRO A 55 -13.15 11.05 1.44
CA PRO A 55 -14.19 10.56 2.37
C PRO A 55 -13.89 9.18 2.97
N ILE A 56 -14.42 8.91 4.17
CA ILE A 56 -14.30 7.59 4.81
C ILE A 56 -15.33 6.65 4.16
N PRO A 57 -14.90 5.57 3.50
CA PRO A 57 -15.83 4.66 2.84
C PRO A 57 -16.62 3.85 3.88
N PRO A 58 -17.90 3.54 3.64
CA PRO A 58 -18.74 2.79 4.58
C PRO A 58 -18.30 1.33 4.75
N ARG A 59 -17.51 0.81 3.80
CA ARG A 59 -16.89 -0.51 3.84
C ARG A 59 -15.45 -0.37 3.37
N ARG A 60 -14.53 -1.02 4.09
CA ARG A 60 -13.14 -1.12 3.66
C ARG A 60 -13.02 -1.83 2.32
N ALA A 61 -12.11 -1.37 1.46
CA ALA A 61 -11.81 -2.04 0.22
C ALA A 61 -11.01 -3.32 0.47
N ASP A 62 -11.36 -4.40 -0.23
CA ASP A 62 -10.59 -5.66 -0.17
C ASP A 62 -9.18 -5.43 -0.74
N GLY A 63 -8.16 -5.88 -0.02
CA GLY A 63 -6.76 -5.81 -0.42
C GLY A 63 -6.34 -7.02 -1.24
N PHE A 64 -5.61 -6.78 -2.34
CA PHE A 64 -5.01 -7.81 -3.18
C PHE A 64 -3.53 -7.48 -3.38
N LEU A 65 -2.65 -8.35 -2.90
CA LEU A 65 -1.21 -8.26 -3.12
C LEU A 65 -0.86 -9.07 -4.37
N LEU A 66 -0.41 -8.37 -5.40
CA LEU A 66 -0.02 -8.90 -6.69
C LEU A 66 1.44 -9.35 -6.62
N GLY A 67 1.71 -10.65 -6.76
CA GLY A 67 3.06 -11.17 -6.63
C GLY A 67 3.27 -12.55 -7.24
N ALA A 68 4.54 -12.91 -7.42
CA ALA A 68 4.94 -14.20 -7.97
C ALA A 68 5.97 -14.92 -7.08
N SER A 69 6.16 -14.47 -5.84
CA SER A 69 7.14 -15.02 -4.90
C SER A 69 6.50 -15.49 -3.60
N LEU A 70 7.13 -16.46 -2.96
CA LEU A 70 6.76 -16.93 -1.61
C LEU A 70 6.76 -15.78 -0.60
N GLU A 71 7.78 -14.93 -0.64
CA GLU A 71 7.89 -13.73 0.22
C GLU A 71 6.65 -12.83 0.09
N SER A 72 6.13 -12.64 -1.13
CA SER A 72 4.93 -11.83 -1.35
C SER A 72 3.67 -12.53 -0.82
N ALA A 73 3.57 -13.85 -0.99
CA ALA A 73 2.45 -14.62 -0.44
C ALA A 73 2.42 -14.59 1.09
N GLU A 74 3.58 -14.74 1.73
CA GLU A 74 3.72 -14.63 3.18
C GLU A 74 3.37 -13.23 3.68
N LEU A 75 3.80 -12.18 2.96
CA LEU A 75 3.45 -10.81 3.30
C LEU A 75 1.94 -10.57 3.22
N ALA A 76 1.27 -11.04 2.16
CA ALA A 76 -0.19 -10.93 2.02
C ALA A 76 -0.91 -11.58 3.21
N ALA A 77 -0.51 -12.80 3.55
CA ALA A 77 -1.10 -13.55 4.66
C ALA A 77 -0.92 -12.86 6.01
N ARG A 78 0.22 -12.19 6.25
CA ARG A 78 0.49 -11.48 7.52
C ARG A 78 -0.42 -10.29 7.76
N ILE A 79 -0.86 -9.62 6.70
CA ILE A 79 -1.72 -8.42 6.78
C ILE A 79 -3.17 -8.70 6.39
N ASP A 80 -3.56 -9.98 6.23
CA ASP A 80 -4.89 -10.42 5.81
C ASP A 80 -5.34 -9.86 4.44
N TRP A 81 -4.40 -9.79 3.49
CA TRP A 81 -4.69 -9.46 2.10
C TRP A 81 -4.81 -10.72 1.25
N ASN A 82 -5.66 -10.66 0.23
CA ASN A 82 -5.71 -11.70 -0.80
C ASN A 82 -4.40 -11.69 -1.60
N PHE A 83 -3.93 -12.86 -2.02
CA PHE A 83 -2.74 -13.00 -2.86
C PHE A 83 -3.13 -13.41 -4.29
N VAL A 84 -2.59 -12.72 -5.30
CA VAL A 84 -2.90 -12.92 -6.73
C VAL A 84 -1.64 -12.92 -7.58
#